data_AF-A0A699WUR5-F1
#
_entry.id   AF-A0A699WUR5-F1
#
_cell.length_a   1.000
_cell.length_b   1.000
_cell.length_c   1.000
_cell.angle_alpha   90.00
_cell.angle_beta   90.00
_cell.angle_gamma   90.00
#
_symmetry.space_group_name_H-M   'P 1'
#
loop_
_entity.id
_entity.type
_entity.pdbx_description
1 polymer ?
#
loop_
_entity_poly.entity_id
_entity_poly.type
_entity_poly.pdbx_seq_one_letter_code
_entity_poly.pdbx_strand_id
1 'polypeptide(L)'
;SGVSALMGAQDVWESVKVRYEEPSASKVGVMSADQLKAWKEKHMKDKTALYLLFQSMDELGFEKIAEATTSKEAWDTLEKVYKGADCWDLTY
;
A
#
# COMPACT_ATOMS: atom_id res chain seq x y z
N SER A 1 6.72 -12.27 7.55
CA SER A 1 5.73 -12.08 8.64
C SER A 1 4.43 -12.76 8.23
N GLY A 2 3.44 -12.88 9.14
CA GLY A 2 2.10 -13.40 8.76
C GLY A 2 1.44 -12.56 7.65
N VAL A 3 1.65 -11.24 7.68
CA VAL A 3 1.15 -10.29 6.69
C VAL A 3 1.69 -10.57 5.28
N SER A 4 2.99 -10.82 5.14
CA SER A 4 3.59 -11.15 3.84
C SER A 4 3.07 -12.49 3.28
N ALA A 5 2.76 -13.48 4.14
CA ALA A 5 2.19 -14.75 3.71
C ALA A 5 0.73 -14.59 3.24
N LEU A 6 -0.08 -13.80 3.96
CA LEU A 6 -1.46 -13.49 3.60
C LEU A 6 -1.56 -12.74 2.28
N MET A 7 -0.69 -11.75 2.06
CA MET A 7 -0.61 -11.00 0.80
C MET A 7 -0.15 -11.86 -0.39
N GLY A 8 0.75 -12.81 -0.15
CA GLY A 8 1.14 -13.80 -1.15
C GLY A 8 -0.04 -14.68 -1.57
N ALA A 9 -0.86 -15.14 -0.62
CA ALA A 9 -2.06 -15.93 -0.90
C ALA A 9 -3.14 -15.16 -1.69
N GLN A 10 -3.16 -13.83 -1.56
CA GLN A 10 -4.08 -12.94 -2.27
C GLN A 10 -3.51 -12.40 -3.60
N ASP A 11 -2.27 -12.76 -3.96
CA ASP A 11 -1.56 -12.26 -5.15
C ASP A 11 -1.45 -10.70 -5.22
N VAL A 12 -1.23 -10.08 -4.05
CA VAL A 12 -1.13 -8.62 -3.90
C VAL A 12 0.23 -8.12 -3.42
N TRP A 13 1.17 -9.02 -3.10
CA TRP A 13 2.47 -8.65 -2.55
C TRP A 13 3.27 -7.70 -3.46
N GLU A 14 3.18 -7.87 -4.79
CA GLU A 14 3.89 -7.00 -5.73
C GLU A 14 3.38 -5.54 -5.72
N SER A 15 2.10 -5.31 -5.39
CA SER A 15 1.54 -3.96 -5.27
C SER A 15 2.15 -3.18 -4.10
N VAL A 16 2.65 -3.89 -3.08
CA VAL A 16 3.32 -3.27 -1.93
C VAL A 16 4.73 -2.79 -2.29
N LYS A 17 5.33 -3.32 -3.36
CA LYS A 17 6.68 -2.93 -3.83
C LYS A 17 6.62 -1.85 -4.89
N VAL A 18 5.62 -1.93 -5.78
CA VAL A 18 5.48 -1.03 -6.92
C VAL A 18 4.47 0.05 -6.58
N ARG A 19 4.84 1.31 -6.75
CA ARG A 19 3.92 2.43 -6.56
C ARG A 19 2.73 2.31 -7.52
N TYR A 20 1.53 2.25 -6.98
CA TYR A 20 0.31 2.47 -7.74
C TYR A 20 0.09 3.97 -7.93
N GLU A 21 -0.19 4.40 -9.16
CA GLU A 21 -0.54 5.78 -9.47
C GLU A 21 -1.99 5.84 -9.95
N GLU A 22 -2.81 6.60 -9.23
CA GLU A 22 -4.18 6.91 -9.63
C GLU A 22 -4.15 7.73 -10.93
N PRO A 23 -4.75 7.27 -12.03
CA PRO A 23 -4.82 8.04 -13.25
C PRO A 23 -5.79 9.20 -13.09
N SER A 24 -5.40 10.36 -13.59
CA SER A 24 -6.31 11.51 -13.72
C SER A 24 -7.55 11.14 -14.54
N ALA A 25 -8.70 11.77 -14.25
CA ALA A 25 -9.95 11.54 -14.98
C ALA A 25 -9.83 11.70 -16.51
N SER A 26 -9.01 12.66 -16.98
CA SER A 26 -8.73 12.86 -18.40
C SER A 26 -8.02 11.68 -19.04
N LYS A 27 -7.07 11.05 -18.33
CA LYS A 27 -6.37 9.83 -18.76
C LYS A 27 -7.31 8.64 -18.82
N VAL A 28 -8.23 8.50 -17.87
CA VAL A 28 -9.24 7.43 -17.87
C VAL A 28 -10.18 7.57 -19.08
N GLY A 29 -10.58 8.79 -19.43
CA GLY A 29 -11.51 9.05 -20.54
C GLY A 29 -10.99 8.67 -21.94
N VAL A 30 -9.67 8.49 -22.08
CA VAL A 30 -9.03 8.12 -23.36
C VAL A 30 -8.44 6.70 -23.35
N MET A 31 -8.63 5.93 -22.26
CA MET A 31 -8.14 4.55 -22.19
C MET A 31 -8.96 3.63 -23.10
N SER A 32 -8.26 2.69 -23.75
CA SER A 32 -8.92 1.53 -24.36
C SER A 32 -9.54 0.63 -23.28
N ALA A 33 -10.45 -0.27 -23.70
CA ALA A 33 -11.05 -1.25 -22.80
C ALA A 33 -9.98 -2.11 -22.08
N ASP A 34 -8.94 -2.52 -22.79
CA ASP A 34 -7.84 -3.31 -22.22
C ASP A 34 -7.01 -2.51 -21.21
N GLN A 35 -6.72 -1.24 -21.52
CA GLN A 35 -6.03 -0.34 -20.60
C GLN A 35 -6.84 -0.10 -19.33
N LEU A 36 -8.15 0.09 -19.46
CA LEU A 36 -9.05 0.29 -18.33
C LEU A 36 -9.14 -0.98 -17.47
N LYS A 37 -9.20 -2.16 -18.10
CA LYS A 37 -9.21 -3.45 -17.39
C LYS A 37 -7.93 -3.65 -16.60
N ALA A 38 -6.77 -3.51 -17.24
CA ALA A 38 -5.47 -3.64 -16.58
C ALA A 38 -5.29 -2.62 -15.44
N TRP A 39 -5.82 -1.41 -15.61
CA TRP A 39 -5.83 -0.40 -14.56
C TRP A 39 -6.68 -0.81 -13.36
N LYS A 40 -7.92 -1.26 -13.57
CA LYS A 40 -8.81 -1.72 -12.50
C LYS A 40 -8.20 -2.89 -11.73
N GLU A 41 -7.55 -3.82 -12.42
CA GLU A 41 -6.85 -4.94 -11.77
C GLU A 41 -5.74 -4.44 -10.84
N LYS A 42 -4.90 -3.51 -11.29
CA LYS A 42 -3.87 -2.89 -10.44
C LYS A 42 -4.46 -2.13 -9.25
N HIS A 43 -5.50 -1.34 -9.49
CA HIS A 43 -6.20 -0.59 -8.46
C HIS A 43 -6.76 -1.52 -7.38
N MET A 44 -7.45 -2.59 -7.78
CA MET A 44 -8.00 -3.57 -6.85
C MET A 44 -6.90 -4.25 -6.03
N LYS A 45 -5.78 -4.64 -6.64
CA LYS A 45 -4.66 -5.24 -5.91
C LYS A 45 -4.04 -4.28 -4.89
N ASP A 46 -3.83 -3.02 -5.25
CA ASP A 46 -3.32 -2.01 -4.31
C ASP A 46 -4.28 -1.79 -3.13
N LYS A 47 -5.59 -1.64 -3.38
CA LYS A 47 -6.57 -1.46 -2.30
C LYS A 47 -6.71 -2.68 -1.41
N THR A 48 -6.64 -3.90 -1.97
CA THR A 48 -6.62 -5.13 -1.18
C THR A 48 -5.36 -5.20 -0.31
N ALA A 49 -4.18 -4.89 -0.85
CA ALA A 49 -2.94 -4.85 -0.06
C ALA A 49 -3.03 -3.81 1.07
N LEU A 50 -3.53 -2.61 0.78
CA LEU A 50 -3.70 -1.54 1.77
C LEU A 50 -4.65 -1.97 2.90
N TYR A 51 -5.79 -2.58 2.55
CA TYR A 51 -6.73 -3.11 3.53
C TYR A 51 -6.08 -4.18 4.43
N LEU A 52 -5.30 -5.10 3.87
CA LEU A 52 -4.60 -6.12 4.65
C LEU A 52 -3.57 -5.51 5.61
N LEU A 53 -2.89 -4.42 5.22
CA LEU A 53 -2.02 -3.68 6.11
C LEU A 53 -2.81 -3.09 7.28
N PHE A 54 -3.91 -2.40 7.01
CA PHE A 54 -4.78 -1.83 8.06
C PHE A 54 -5.28 -2.88 9.04
N GLN A 55 -5.75 -4.04 8.55
CA GLN A 55 -6.25 -5.12 9.41
C GLN A 55 -5.16 -5.80 10.23
N SER A 56 -3.91 -5.72 9.79
CA SER A 56 -2.80 -6.38 10.48
C SER A 56 -2.20 -5.57 11.63
N MET A 57 -2.54 -4.28 11.73
CA MET A 57 -2.02 -3.38 12.75
C MET A 57 -2.95 -3.32 13.96
N ASP A 58 -2.37 -3.07 15.13
CA ASP A 58 -3.10 -2.57 16.29
C ASP A 58 -3.49 -1.10 16.09
N GLU A 59 -4.25 -0.52 17.01
CA GLU A 59 -4.75 0.86 16.90
C GLU A 59 -3.62 1.87 16.68
N LEU A 60 -2.52 1.75 17.44
CA LEU A 60 -1.34 2.61 17.32
C LEU A 60 -0.61 2.44 15.98
N GLY A 61 -0.51 1.20 15.46
CA GLY A 61 0.06 0.93 14.16
C GLY A 61 -0.83 1.46 13.02
N PHE A 62 -2.15 1.34 13.16
CA PHE A 62 -3.12 1.83 12.19
C PHE A 62 -3.06 3.35 12.04
N GLU A 63 -3.05 4.10 13.15
CA GLU A 63 -2.97 5.57 13.11
C GLU A 63 -1.77 6.07 12.29
N LYS A 64 -0.62 5.39 12.36
CA LYS A 64 0.59 5.76 11.61
C LYS A 64 0.44 5.63 10.10
N ILE A 65 -0.45 4.75 9.63
CA ILE A 65 -0.65 4.50 8.20
C ILE A 65 -2.03 4.93 7.70
N ALA A 66 -2.91 5.44 8.57
CA ALA A 66 -4.29 5.78 8.22
C ALA A 66 -4.40 6.83 7.10
N GLU A 67 -3.41 7.71 6.98
CA GLU A 67 -3.34 8.72 5.90
C GLU A 67 -2.80 8.16 4.57
N ALA A 68 -2.28 6.92 4.56
CA ALA A 68 -1.75 6.32 3.35
C ALA A 68 -2.87 6.05 2.34
N THR A 69 -2.66 6.50 1.10
CA THR A 69 -3.64 6.31 0.02
C THR A 69 -3.36 5.09 -0.83
N THR A 70 -2.14 4.57 -0.74
CA THR A 70 -1.65 3.38 -1.47
C THR A 70 -0.97 2.39 -0.53
N SER A 71 -0.96 1.11 -0.91
CA SER A 71 -0.29 0.07 -0.14
C SER A 71 1.21 0.30 0.01
N LYS A 72 1.85 0.88 -1.02
CA LYS A 72 3.26 1.28 -0.99
C LYS A 72 3.54 2.35 0.06
N GLU A 73 2.73 3.39 0.12
CA GLU A 73 2.87 4.47 1.12
C GLU A 73 2.75 3.93 2.55
N ALA A 74 1.73 3.09 2.80
CA ALA A 74 1.55 2.46 4.10
C ALA A 74 2.76 1.59 4.47
N TRP A 75 3.23 0.74 3.54
CA TRP A 75 4.38 -0.12 3.77
C TRP A 75 5.67 0.67 4.03
N ASP A 76 5.94 1.74 3.27
CA ASP A 76 7.12 2.58 3.47
C ASP A 76 7.12 3.26 4.83
N THR A 77 5.95 3.70 5.30
CA THR A 77 5.80 4.26 6.64
C THR A 77 6.06 3.19 7.71
N LEU A 78 5.51 1.99 7.56
CA LEU A 78 5.79 0.87 8.47
C LEU A 78 7.29 0.51 8.47
N GLU A 79 7.92 0.43 7.29
CA GLU A 79 9.35 0.16 7.21
C GLU A 79 10.16 1.24 7.93
N LYS A 80 9.81 2.53 7.79
CA LYS A 80 10.49 3.61 8.53
C LYS A 80 10.27 3.51 10.04
N VAL A 81 9.04 3.26 10.47
CA VAL A 81 8.68 3.19 11.90
C VAL A 81 9.32 1.99 12.59
N TYR A 82 9.33 0.83 11.94
CA TYR A 82 9.76 -0.43 12.55
C TYR A 82 11.19 -0.84 12.19
N LYS A 83 11.77 -0.36 11.08
CA LYS A 83 13.23 -0.48 10.82
C LYS A 83 14.02 0.71 11.37
N GLY A 84 13.39 1.86 11.57
CA GLY A 84 13.98 3.06 12.21
C GLY A 84 13.74 3.13 13.73
N ALA A 85 13.33 2.01 14.35
CA ALA A 85 13.33 1.86 15.80
C ALA A 85 14.76 1.71 16.39
N ASP A 86 15.78 1.73 15.53
CA ASP A 86 17.14 2.11 15.90
C ASP A 86 17.34 3.58 15.47
N CYS A 87 17.59 4.45 16.46
CA CYS A 87 18.06 5.84 16.37
C CYS A 87 17.22 6.88 15.61
N TRP A 88 16.11 7.32 16.20
CA TRP A 88 15.94 8.76 16.35
C TRP A 88 16.61 9.16 17.66
N ASP A 89 17.74 9.87 17.52
CA ASP A 89 18.45 10.50 18.61
C ASP A 89 17.48 11.22 19.54
N LEU A 90 17.61 10.89 20.82
CA LEU A 90 17.21 11.74 21.91
C LEU A 90 17.84 13.13 21.69
N THR A 91 17.09 14.15 22.12
CA THR A 91 17.51 15.54 22.38
C THR A 91 17.54 16.51 21.18
N TYR A 92 16.52 17.37 21.14
CA TYR A 92 16.71 18.81 21.15
C TYR A 92 15.72 19.45 22.13
#